data_AF-A0A355BJF8-F1
#
_entry.id   AF-A0A355BJF8-F1
#
_cell.length_a   1.000
_cell.length_b   1.000
_cell.length_c   1.000
_cell.angle_alpha   90.00
_cell.angle_beta   90.00
_cell.angle_gamma   90.00
#
_symmetry.space_group_name_H-M   'P 1'
#
loop_
_entity.id
_entity.type
_entity.pdbx_description
1 polymer ?
#
loop_
_entity_poly.entity_id
_entity_poly.type
_entity_poly.pdbx_seq_one_letter_code
_entity_poly.pdbx_strand_id
1 'polypeptide(L)'
;MGFQILDARDPWGCHKWLEYWNSWEDREVFAHPAYVRLFCRKQDKAMCAAYLSGDTKILFPFILRDLVEEPWVVEAQFRGLHDIITPYGYGGAFRLDGNSEQTSFWSEFGRWAVEQNVVSMFMRMSLFSDQLEPFEGQLRTIGENIVVQLMEPLDIIIAGYKHKVRTNVDKARRNGLYAIVDYNGEFLSSFLEIYYQTMDRNKAKLEYYFPRSFFQEVIDNLPGQYVFFHISDGDEILSTELVLLSAHRAYSYLGGTKAESFPLRPNDLLKHEIIVWGKNRGLRQLVLG
;
A
#
# COMPACT_ATOMS: atom_id res chain seq x y z
N MET A 1 -22.80 -17.21 8.06
CA MET A 1 -23.21 -16.20 7.06
C MET A 1 -22.65 -16.70 5.71
N GLY A 2 -22.78 -15.96 4.61
CA GLY A 2 -22.36 -16.43 3.27
C GLY A 2 -21.43 -15.45 2.57
N PHE A 3 -21.14 -15.72 1.30
CA PHE A 3 -20.45 -14.79 0.40
C PHE A 3 -21.33 -13.59 0.03
N GLN A 4 -20.71 -12.42 -0.05
CA GLN A 4 -21.34 -11.18 -0.50
C GLN A 4 -20.31 -10.28 -1.18
N ILE A 5 -20.81 -9.39 -2.03
CA ILE A 5 -20.02 -8.36 -2.70
C ILE A 5 -20.45 -6.99 -2.18
N LEU A 6 -19.48 -6.21 -1.70
CA LEU A 6 -19.67 -4.88 -1.13
C LEU A 6 -19.13 -3.85 -2.12
N ASP A 7 -19.91 -2.82 -2.43
CA ASP A 7 -19.50 -1.69 -3.28
C ASP A 7 -19.17 -0.48 -2.39
N ALA A 8 -17.97 0.10 -2.52
CA ALA A 8 -17.57 1.27 -1.74
C ALA A 8 -18.34 2.55 -2.12
N ARG A 9 -19.07 2.55 -3.23
CA ARG A 9 -19.93 3.66 -3.69
C ARG A 9 -21.32 3.59 -3.07
N ASP A 10 -21.75 2.42 -2.62
CA ASP A 10 -22.97 2.23 -1.84
C ASP A 10 -22.67 2.53 -0.36
N PRO A 11 -23.38 3.46 0.30
CA PRO A 11 -23.15 3.77 1.71
C PRO A 11 -23.24 2.55 2.63
N TRP A 12 -24.17 1.61 2.36
CA TRP A 12 -24.29 0.39 3.15
C TRP A 12 -23.11 -0.55 2.91
N GLY A 13 -22.77 -0.83 1.65
CA GLY A 13 -21.62 -1.66 1.28
C GLY A 13 -20.29 -1.12 1.84
N CYS A 14 -20.07 0.18 1.72
CA CYS A 14 -18.89 0.86 2.28
C CYS A 14 -18.83 0.74 3.82
N HIS A 15 -19.94 0.99 4.51
CA HIS A 15 -20.00 0.86 5.96
C HIS A 15 -19.74 -0.59 6.41
N LYS A 16 -20.34 -1.57 5.73
CA LYS A 16 -20.16 -2.99 6.05
C LYS A 16 -18.73 -3.46 5.82
N TRP A 17 -18.08 -3.00 4.74
CA TRP A 17 -16.68 -3.27 4.48
C TRP A 17 -15.80 -2.69 5.60
N LEU A 18 -16.01 -1.43 5.98
CA LEU A 18 -15.29 -0.81 7.10
C LEU A 18 -15.51 -1.55 8.42
N GLU A 19 -16.72 -2.04 8.70
CA GLU A 19 -17.00 -2.86 9.89
C GLU A 19 -16.13 -4.12 9.91
N TYR A 20 -16.05 -4.84 8.79
CA TYR A 20 -15.21 -6.03 8.70
C TYR A 20 -13.72 -5.70 8.83
N TRP A 21 -13.26 -4.67 8.15
CA TRP A 21 -11.86 -4.22 8.24
C TRP A 21 -11.51 -3.77 9.67
N ASN A 22 -12.39 -3.05 10.36
CA ASN A 22 -12.17 -2.64 11.76
C ASN A 22 -12.18 -3.82 12.74
N SER A 23 -12.89 -4.91 12.43
CA SER A 23 -12.90 -6.13 13.24
C SER A 23 -11.65 -7.00 13.07
N TRP A 24 -10.83 -6.72 12.06
CA TRP A 24 -9.58 -7.41 11.81
C TRP A 24 -8.47 -6.85 12.69
N GLU A 25 -7.63 -7.71 13.26
CA GLU A 25 -6.47 -7.28 14.06
C GLU A 25 -5.42 -6.57 13.20
N ASP A 26 -5.00 -7.15 12.07
CA ASP A 26 -3.87 -6.63 11.29
C ASP A 26 -4.20 -5.37 10.49
N ARG A 27 -5.48 -5.17 10.16
CA ARG A 27 -6.01 -3.97 9.44
C ARG A 27 -5.11 -3.54 8.28
N GLU A 28 -4.92 -4.41 7.29
CA GLU A 28 -4.09 -4.04 6.15
C GLU A 28 -4.63 -2.82 5.41
N VAL A 29 -3.80 -1.78 5.27
CA VAL A 29 -4.18 -0.52 4.59
C VAL A 29 -4.67 -0.76 3.16
N PHE A 30 -4.08 -1.74 2.47
CA PHE A 30 -4.46 -2.09 1.10
C PHE A 30 -5.87 -2.68 0.98
N ALA A 31 -6.45 -3.14 2.10
CA ALA A 31 -7.83 -3.61 2.17
C ALA A 31 -8.82 -2.55 2.66
N HIS A 32 -8.36 -1.34 2.96
CA HIS A 32 -9.25 -0.25 3.35
C HIS A 32 -10.00 0.29 2.13
N PRO A 33 -11.34 0.49 2.18
CA PRO A 33 -12.12 0.91 1.02
C PRO A 33 -11.66 2.25 0.43
N ALA A 34 -11.28 3.21 1.28
CA ALA A 34 -10.75 4.48 0.80
C ALA A 34 -9.42 4.31 0.04
N TYR A 35 -8.56 3.37 0.44
CA TYR A 35 -7.30 3.10 -0.25
C TYR A 35 -7.57 2.49 -1.64
N VAL A 36 -8.49 1.52 -1.72
CA VAL A 36 -8.87 0.91 -3.00
C VAL A 36 -9.44 1.95 -3.96
N ARG A 37 -10.26 2.89 -3.45
CA ARG A 37 -10.83 3.98 -4.23
C ARG A 37 -9.79 4.93 -4.84
N LEU A 38 -8.61 5.09 -4.23
CA LEU A 38 -7.53 5.94 -4.77
C LEU A 38 -7.10 5.54 -6.19
N PHE A 39 -7.30 4.27 -6.55
CA PHE A 39 -6.87 3.72 -7.85
C PHE A 39 -8.04 3.49 -8.81
N CYS A 40 -9.25 3.90 -8.43
CA CYS A 40 -10.41 3.83 -9.32
C CYS A 40 -10.45 5.05 -10.23
N ARG A 41 -10.64 4.82 -11.52
CA ARG A 41 -11.17 5.86 -12.43
C ARG A 41 -12.66 6.06 -12.14
N LYS A 42 -13.25 7.09 -12.76
CA LYS A 42 -14.66 7.44 -12.56
C LYS A 42 -15.63 6.28 -12.85
N GLN A 43 -15.31 5.45 -13.84
CA GLN A 43 -16.07 4.30 -14.28
C GLN A 43 -15.83 3.03 -13.45
N ASP A 44 -14.67 2.95 -12.79
CA ASP A 44 -14.26 1.76 -12.07
C ASP A 44 -15.06 1.62 -10.77
N LYS A 45 -15.10 0.41 -10.23
CA LYS A 45 -15.79 0.11 -8.98
C LYS A 45 -14.81 -0.46 -7.97
N ALA A 46 -14.60 0.24 -6.86
CA ALA A 46 -13.94 -0.32 -5.68
C ALA A 46 -14.91 -1.25 -4.98
N MET A 47 -14.62 -2.55 -5.01
CA MET A 47 -15.46 -3.60 -4.49
C MET A 47 -14.70 -4.44 -3.47
N CYS A 48 -15.43 -5.17 -2.64
CA CYS A 48 -14.85 -6.18 -1.76
C CYS A 48 -15.72 -7.43 -1.73
N ALA A 49 -15.11 -8.58 -1.99
CA ALA A 49 -15.76 -9.87 -1.73
C ALA A 49 -15.53 -10.24 -0.26
N ALA A 50 -16.61 -10.36 0.49
CA ALA A 50 -16.59 -10.77 1.88
C ALA A 50 -17.20 -12.16 2.03
N TYR A 51 -16.54 -13.04 2.76
CA TYR A 51 -17.02 -14.40 3.04
C TYR A 51 -16.99 -14.67 4.53
N LEU A 52 -18.11 -15.15 5.08
CA LEU A 52 -18.31 -15.30 6.52
C LEU A 52 -18.94 -16.67 6.86
N SER A 53 -18.16 -17.73 7.02
CA SER A 53 -18.67 -19.07 7.36
C SER A 53 -18.11 -19.54 8.69
N GLY A 54 -18.98 -19.80 9.68
CA GLY A 54 -18.55 -20.07 11.06
C GLY A 54 -17.68 -18.94 11.59
N ASP A 55 -16.46 -19.29 12.04
CA ASP A 55 -15.46 -18.33 12.51
C ASP A 55 -14.61 -17.72 11.38
N THR A 56 -14.73 -18.26 10.17
CA THR A 56 -13.93 -17.81 9.04
C THR A 56 -14.47 -16.57 8.39
N LYS A 57 -13.59 -15.57 8.28
CA LYS A 57 -13.85 -14.27 7.69
C LYS A 57 -12.76 -13.94 6.68
N ILE A 58 -13.16 -13.69 5.44
CA ILE A 58 -12.26 -13.33 4.35
C ILE A 58 -12.70 -12.00 3.77
N LEU A 59 -11.76 -11.09 3.53
CA LEU A 59 -11.95 -9.86 2.77
C LEU A 59 -11.02 -9.83 1.57
N PHE A 60 -11.59 -9.79 0.38
CA PHE A 60 -10.86 -9.59 -0.84
C PHE A 60 -11.22 -8.23 -1.47
N PRO A 61 -10.41 -7.19 -1.26
CA PRO A 61 -10.56 -5.89 -1.91
C PRO A 61 -10.12 -5.97 -3.38
N PHE A 62 -10.90 -5.41 -4.29
CA PHE A 62 -10.54 -5.35 -5.70
C PHE A 62 -11.21 -4.18 -6.43
N ILE A 63 -10.74 -3.92 -7.65
CA ILE A 63 -11.28 -2.91 -8.56
C ILE A 63 -11.84 -3.65 -9.76
N LEU A 64 -13.15 -3.52 -9.98
CA LEU A 64 -13.81 -4.02 -11.18
C LEU A 64 -13.75 -2.93 -12.24
N ARG A 65 -13.19 -3.25 -13.42
CA ARG A 65 -13.07 -2.33 -14.54
C ARG A 65 -13.88 -2.83 -15.72
N ASP A 66 -14.54 -1.91 -16.42
CA ASP A 66 -15.19 -2.22 -17.69
C ASP A 66 -14.14 -2.14 -18.81
N LEU A 67 -13.97 -3.23 -19.56
CA LEU A 67 -12.94 -3.31 -20.59
C LEU A 67 -13.20 -2.31 -21.73
N VAL A 68 -14.45 -1.90 -21.98
CA VAL A 68 -14.73 -0.90 -23.03
C VAL A 68 -14.12 0.47 -22.74
N GLU A 69 -13.74 0.72 -21.49
CA GLU A 69 -13.16 1.98 -21.03
C GLU A 69 -11.62 1.97 -21.11
N GLU A 70 -11.01 0.87 -21.57
CA GLU A 70 -9.58 0.75 -21.74
C GLU A 70 -9.10 1.38 -23.07
N PRO A 71 -8.02 2.19 -23.07
CA PRO A 71 -7.57 2.92 -24.28
C PRO A 71 -7.19 2.05 -25.47
N TRP A 72 -6.89 0.77 -25.25
CA TRP A 72 -6.48 -0.19 -26.28
C TRP A 72 -7.66 -0.95 -26.89
N VAL A 73 -8.88 -0.79 -26.38
CA VAL A 73 -10.08 -1.44 -26.91
C VAL A 73 -10.66 -0.63 -28.06
N VAL A 74 -10.79 -1.26 -29.23
CA VAL A 74 -11.23 -0.61 -30.48
C VAL A 74 -12.63 -1.07 -30.93
N GLU A 75 -13.32 -1.93 -30.17
CA GLU A 75 -14.50 -2.65 -30.69
C GLU A 75 -15.63 -2.92 -29.69
N ALA A 76 -16.81 -3.24 -30.23
CA ALA A 76 -17.98 -3.72 -29.50
C ALA A 76 -17.79 -5.10 -28.82
N GLN A 77 -16.76 -5.86 -29.19
CA GLN A 77 -16.54 -7.23 -28.70
C GLN A 77 -16.25 -7.33 -27.19
N PHE A 78 -15.80 -6.24 -26.57
CA PHE A 78 -15.56 -6.17 -25.13
C PHE A 78 -16.75 -5.59 -24.34
N ARG A 79 -17.88 -5.30 -25.00
CA ARG A 79 -19.04 -4.70 -24.35
C ARG A 79 -19.58 -5.60 -23.24
N GLY A 80 -19.61 -5.06 -22.02
CA GLY A 80 -20.09 -5.77 -20.84
C GLY A 80 -19.12 -6.83 -20.32
N LEU A 81 -17.88 -6.89 -20.85
CA LEU A 81 -16.80 -7.69 -20.30
C LEU A 81 -16.01 -6.85 -19.31
N HIS A 82 -15.58 -7.49 -18.22
CA HIS A 82 -14.86 -6.83 -17.16
C HIS A 82 -13.52 -7.53 -16.90
N ASP A 83 -12.60 -6.79 -16.30
CA ASP A 83 -11.48 -7.37 -15.58
C ASP A 83 -11.42 -6.90 -14.13
N ILE A 84 -10.60 -7.60 -13.36
CA ILE A 84 -10.36 -7.30 -11.96
C ILE A 84 -8.88 -7.00 -11.74
N ILE A 85 -8.61 -5.91 -11.03
CA ILE A 85 -7.27 -5.61 -10.53
C ILE A 85 -7.29 -5.35 -9.02
N THR A 86 -6.16 -5.51 -8.35
CA THR A 86 -5.96 -4.96 -6.99
C THR A 86 -5.36 -3.56 -7.07
N PRO A 87 -5.57 -2.68 -6.07
CA PRO A 87 -4.88 -1.39 -6.02
C PRO A 87 -3.36 -1.55 -6.03
N TYR A 88 -2.64 -0.48 -6.34
CA TYR A 88 -1.17 -0.50 -6.30
C TYR A 88 -0.67 -0.84 -4.90
N GLY A 89 0.28 -1.76 -4.79
CA GLY A 89 0.77 -2.31 -3.53
C GLY A 89 0.45 -3.79 -3.41
N TYR A 90 0.05 -4.23 -2.21
CA TYR A 90 -0.18 -5.63 -1.87
C TYR A 90 -1.67 -5.94 -1.75
N GLY A 91 -2.14 -6.98 -2.44
CA GLY A 91 -3.51 -7.48 -2.42
C GLY A 91 -3.57 -8.96 -2.08
N GLY A 92 -4.71 -9.57 -2.36
CA GLY A 92 -5.02 -10.93 -1.91
C GLY A 92 -6.36 -10.98 -1.21
N ALA A 93 -6.90 -12.18 -1.06
CA ALA A 93 -8.06 -12.42 -0.21
C ALA A 93 -7.56 -12.59 1.23
N PHE A 94 -7.67 -11.55 2.03
CA PHE A 94 -7.13 -11.52 3.40
C PHE A 94 -8.00 -12.34 4.34
N ARG A 95 -7.36 -13.19 5.14
CA ARG A 95 -8.01 -13.94 6.21
C ARG A 95 -7.94 -13.15 7.50
N LEU A 96 -9.10 -12.92 8.08
CA LEU A 96 -9.24 -12.15 9.32
C LEU A 96 -9.18 -13.07 10.55
N ASP A 97 -9.31 -14.39 10.34
CA ASP A 97 -9.35 -15.42 11.39
C ASP A 97 -7.98 -16.05 11.67
N GLY A 98 -6.98 -15.83 10.81
CA GLY A 98 -5.64 -16.43 10.92
C GLY A 98 -5.59 -17.95 10.69
N ASN A 99 -6.69 -18.57 10.26
CA ASN A 99 -6.73 -19.99 9.90
C ASN A 99 -6.16 -20.19 8.47
N SER A 100 -5.64 -21.36 8.15
CA SER A 100 -5.06 -21.70 6.84
C SER A 100 -5.86 -22.74 6.05
N GLU A 101 -6.96 -23.26 6.61
CA GLU A 101 -7.83 -24.23 5.93
C GLU A 101 -8.57 -23.59 4.75
N GLN A 102 -8.35 -24.12 3.55
CA GLN A 102 -9.01 -23.64 2.33
C GLN A 102 -10.53 -23.72 2.44
N THR A 103 -11.19 -22.67 1.94
CA THR A 103 -12.63 -22.49 2.00
C THR A 103 -13.27 -22.60 0.61
N SER A 104 -14.60 -22.46 0.52
CA SER A 104 -15.30 -22.30 -0.75
C SER A 104 -15.20 -20.89 -1.34
N PHE A 105 -14.42 -19.98 -0.75
CA PHE A 105 -14.32 -18.57 -1.14
C PHE A 105 -14.06 -18.39 -2.64
N TRP A 106 -13.00 -19.01 -3.19
CA TRP A 106 -12.64 -18.84 -4.59
C TRP A 106 -13.69 -19.43 -5.54
N SER A 107 -14.38 -20.49 -5.14
CA SER A 107 -15.49 -21.06 -5.89
C SER A 107 -16.72 -20.14 -5.92
N GLU A 108 -17.03 -19.48 -4.80
CA GLU A 108 -18.12 -18.48 -4.71
C GLU A 108 -17.77 -17.20 -5.47
N PHE A 109 -16.53 -16.73 -5.32
CA PHE A 109 -16.01 -15.59 -6.07
C PHE A 109 -15.98 -15.86 -7.58
N GLY A 110 -15.55 -17.05 -8.00
CA GLY A 110 -15.55 -17.46 -9.40
C GLY A 110 -16.94 -17.48 -10.02
N ARG A 111 -17.96 -17.95 -9.29
CA ARG A 111 -19.37 -17.89 -9.75
C ARG A 111 -19.83 -16.45 -9.96
N TRP A 112 -19.59 -15.58 -8.98
CA TRP A 112 -19.91 -14.16 -9.11
C TRP A 112 -19.15 -13.51 -10.28
N ALA A 113 -17.87 -13.82 -10.45
CA ALA A 113 -17.04 -13.29 -11.53
C ALA A 113 -17.60 -13.68 -12.91
N VAL A 114 -18.06 -14.93 -13.09
CA VAL A 114 -18.74 -15.39 -14.31
C VAL A 114 -20.05 -14.63 -14.54
N GLU A 115 -20.87 -14.45 -13.50
CA GLU A 115 -22.11 -13.67 -13.60
C GLU A 115 -21.87 -12.20 -13.99
N GLN A 116 -20.72 -11.64 -13.62
CA GLN A 116 -20.30 -10.29 -14.00
C GLN A 116 -19.50 -10.26 -15.33
N ASN A 117 -19.42 -11.36 -16.09
CA ASN A 117 -18.61 -11.45 -17.30
C ASN A 117 -17.15 -11.00 -17.11
N VAL A 118 -16.55 -11.35 -15.97
CA VAL A 118 -15.14 -11.09 -15.69
C VAL A 118 -14.30 -12.10 -16.46
N VAL A 119 -13.41 -11.62 -17.33
CA VAL A 119 -12.60 -12.48 -18.20
C VAL A 119 -11.16 -12.64 -17.72
N SER A 120 -10.69 -11.76 -16.84
CA SER A 120 -9.35 -11.83 -16.26
C SER A 120 -9.28 -11.17 -14.89
N MET A 121 -8.30 -11.60 -14.10
CA MET A 121 -7.97 -10.99 -12.81
C MET A 121 -6.46 -10.91 -12.68
N PHE A 122 -5.95 -9.74 -12.31
CA PHE A 122 -4.55 -9.52 -11.98
C PHE A 122 -4.42 -8.98 -10.56
N MET A 123 -3.56 -9.59 -9.77
CA MET A 123 -3.34 -9.18 -8.39
C MET A 123 -1.87 -9.24 -8.02
N ARG A 124 -1.42 -8.23 -7.29
CA ARG A 124 -0.10 -8.22 -6.68
C ARG A 124 -0.23 -8.80 -5.28
N MET A 125 0.15 -10.06 -5.10
CA MET A 125 -0.06 -10.76 -3.83
C MET A 125 0.74 -10.12 -2.69
N SER A 126 0.16 -10.09 -1.49
CA SER A 126 0.85 -9.76 -0.26
C SER A 126 2.07 -10.65 -0.04
N LEU A 127 3.16 -10.05 0.46
CA LEU A 127 4.39 -10.77 0.84
C LEU A 127 4.17 -11.75 2.00
N PHE A 128 3.17 -11.47 2.82
CA PHE A 128 2.74 -12.32 3.92
C PHE A 128 1.61 -13.19 3.36
N SER A 129 1.94 -14.40 2.92
CA SER A 129 0.98 -15.32 2.31
C SER A 129 0.16 -16.10 3.34
N ASP A 130 0.66 -16.15 4.57
CA ASP A 130 0.00 -16.74 5.75
C ASP A 130 -1.29 -16.01 6.14
N GLN A 131 -1.39 -14.72 5.82
CA GLN A 131 -2.62 -13.93 5.99
C GLN A 131 -3.60 -14.03 4.81
N LEU A 132 -3.33 -14.85 3.80
CA LEU A 132 -4.16 -14.95 2.60
C LEU A 132 -4.89 -16.28 2.50
N GLU A 133 -6.07 -16.24 1.90
CA GLU A 133 -6.74 -17.44 1.41
C GLU A 133 -5.85 -18.08 0.34
N PRO A 134 -5.54 -19.39 0.43
CA PRO A 134 -4.73 -20.08 -0.57
C PRO A 134 -5.26 -19.84 -1.98
N PHE A 135 -4.44 -19.25 -2.84
CA PHE A 135 -4.86 -18.85 -4.18
C PHE A 135 -4.83 -20.04 -5.15
N GLU A 136 -5.91 -20.26 -5.89
CA GLU A 136 -6.05 -21.37 -6.84
C GLU A 136 -5.50 -21.06 -8.26
N GLY A 137 -5.14 -19.81 -8.54
CA GLY A 137 -4.64 -19.38 -9.84
C GLY A 137 -3.11 -19.46 -10.02
N GLN A 138 -2.62 -18.92 -11.14
CA GLN A 138 -1.19 -18.89 -11.43
C GLN A 138 -0.47 -17.80 -10.60
N LEU A 139 0.48 -18.21 -9.77
CA LEU A 139 1.41 -17.31 -9.09
C LEU A 139 2.71 -17.17 -9.87
N ARG A 140 3.25 -15.95 -9.93
CA ARG A 140 4.56 -15.66 -10.51
C ARG A 140 5.36 -14.72 -9.61
N THR A 141 6.57 -15.13 -9.25
CA THR A 141 7.51 -14.27 -8.54
C THR A 141 8.22 -13.35 -9.53
N ILE A 142 8.05 -12.04 -9.35
CA ILE A 142 8.64 -11.01 -10.23
C ILE A 142 9.87 -10.32 -9.61
N GLY A 143 10.12 -10.52 -8.31
CA GLY A 143 11.23 -9.91 -7.59
C GLY A 143 11.18 -10.21 -6.10
N GLU A 144 12.25 -9.88 -5.40
CA GLU A 144 12.36 -9.97 -3.94
C GLU A 144 12.03 -8.60 -3.31
N ASN A 145 11.52 -8.61 -2.09
CA ASN A 145 11.30 -7.40 -1.29
C ASN A 145 12.13 -7.49 -0.01
N ILE A 146 12.57 -6.34 0.51
CA ILE A 146 13.27 -6.29 1.79
C ILE A 146 12.28 -5.97 2.91
N VAL A 147 12.21 -6.86 3.90
CA VAL A 147 11.39 -6.69 5.12
C VAL A 147 12.30 -6.60 6.34
N VAL A 148 12.24 -5.47 7.04
CA VAL A 148 12.96 -5.25 8.30
C VAL A 148 12.07 -5.71 9.45
N GLN A 149 12.56 -6.64 10.27
CA GLN A 149 11.90 -7.04 11.51
C GLN A 149 12.18 -6.01 12.60
N LEU A 150 11.13 -5.40 13.16
CA LEU A 150 11.22 -4.28 14.10
C LEU A 150 11.12 -4.72 15.58
N MET A 151 10.75 -5.98 15.81
CA MET A 151 10.64 -6.55 17.15
C MET A 151 12.02 -6.77 17.82
N GLU A 152 13.07 -6.97 17.01
CA GLU A 152 14.44 -7.13 17.49
C GLU A 152 14.96 -5.87 18.20
N PRO A 153 15.85 -5.98 19.21
CA PRO A 153 16.51 -4.82 19.81
C PRO A 153 17.13 -3.88 18.78
N LEU A 154 17.12 -2.56 19.04
CA LEU A 154 17.49 -1.56 18.04
C LEU A 154 18.95 -1.68 17.59
N ASP A 155 19.84 -2.02 18.52
CA ASP A 155 21.25 -2.31 18.26
C ASP A 155 21.43 -3.51 17.31
N ILE A 156 20.60 -4.56 17.44
CA ILE A 156 20.59 -5.71 16.52
C ILE A 156 20.12 -5.28 15.12
N ILE A 157 19.05 -4.48 15.03
CA ILE A 157 18.56 -3.95 13.76
C ILE A 157 19.64 -3.11 13.06
N ILE A 158 20.28 -2.20 13.80
CA ILE A 158 21.35 -1.33 13.28
C ILE A 158 22.61 -2.14 12.90
N ALA A 159 22.94 -3.19 13.66
CA ALA A 159 24.04 -4.09 13.34
C ALA A 159 23.81 -4.82 12.01
N GLY A 160 22.55 -5.14 11.70
CA GLY A 160 22.14 -5.73 10.42
C GLY A 160 22.32 -4.80 9.19
N TYR A 161 22.52 -3.50 9.39
CA TYR A 161 22.81 -2.59 8.27
C TYR A 161 24.14 -2.94 7.60
N LYS A 162 24.28 -2.60 6.32
CA LYS A 162 25.62 -2.51 5.72
C LYS A 162 26.41 -1.41 6.46
N HIS A 163 27.70 -1.64 6.73
CA HIS A 163 28.57 -0.66 7.40
C HIS A 163 28.46 0.74 6.79
N LYS A 164 28.45 0.84 5.46
CA LYS A 164 28.31 2.10 4.72
C LYS A 164 27.04 2.88 5.10
N VAL A 165 25.92 2.20 5.35
CA VAL A 165 24.65 2.85 5.73
C VAL A 165 24.79 3.47 7.11
N ARG A 166 25.38 2.77 8.09
CA ARG A 166 25.65 3.34 9.43
C ARG A 166 26.51 4.60 9.33
N THR A 167 27.61 4.55 8.59
CA THR A 167 28.48 5.71 8.38
C THR A 167 27.77 6.86 7.67
N ASN A 168 26.86 6.57 6.74
CA ASN A 168 26.05 7.57 6.05
C ASN A 168 25.05 8.25 7.00
N VAL A 169 24.38 7.49 7.87
CA VAL A 169 23.49 8.01 8.91
C VAL A 169 24.26 8.95 9.85
N ASP A 170 25.43 8.53 10.33
CA ASP A 170 26.28 9.36 11.18
C ASP A 170 26.79 10.60 10.45
N LYS A 171 27.07 10.49 9.15
CA LYS A 171 27.44 11.64 8.31
C LYS A 171 26.26 12.62 8.23
N ALA A 172 25.06 12.17 7.92
CA ALA A 172 23.87 13.03 7.83
C ALA A 172 23.65 13.80 9.14
N ARG A 173 23.67 13.09 10.29
CA ARG A 173 23.55 13.71 11.63
C ARG A 173 24.64 14.74 11.91
N ARG A 174 25.91 14.46 11.56
CA ARG A 174 27.02 15.41 11.73
C ARG A 174 26.89 16.66 10.85
N ASN A 175 26.16 16.57 9.73
CA ASN A 175 25.84 17.73 8.90
C ASN A 175 24.59 18.49 9.41
N GLY A 176 24.07 18.17 10.61
CA GLY A 176 22.95 18.89 11.21
C GLY A 176 21.57 18.47 10.69
N LEU A 177 21.50 17.43 9.86
CA LEU A 177 20.22 16.93 9.34
C LEU A 177 19.37 16.30 10.45
N TYR A 178 18.07 16.55 10.41
CA TYR A 178 17.12 15.99 11.38
C TYR A 178 15.81 15.56 10.69
N ALA A 179 15.10 14.63 11.33
CA ALA A 179 13.83 14.12 10.83
C ALA A 179 12.63 14.90 11.38
N ILE A 180 11.62 15.06 10.53
CA ILE A 180 10.28 15.54 10.86
C ILE A 180 9.31 14.42 10.56
N VAL A 181 8.44 14.11 11.53
CA VAL A 181 7.35 13.15 11.37
C VAL A 181 6.06 13.95 11.22
N ASP A 182 5.52 13.95 10.01
CA ASP A 182 4.34 14.74 9.62
C ASP A 182 3.12 13.82 9.49
N TYR A 183 2.23 13.93 10.48
CA TYR A 183 1.00 13.15 10.57
C TYR A 183 -0.17 13.77 9.80
N ASN A 184 -0.05 15.01 9.35
CA ASN A 184 -1.15 15.81 8.81
C ASN A 184 -0.90 16.27 7.36
N GLY A 185 0.28 16.02 6.81
CA GLY A 185 0.68 16.49 5.49
C GLY A 185 0.95 17.99 5.42
N GLU A 186 1.42 18.60 6.52
CA GLU A 186 1.82 20.02 6.59
C GLU A 186 2.88 20.37 5.53
N PHE A 187 3.74 19.41 5.18
CA PHE A 187 4.81 19.58 4.19
C PHE A 187 4.47 19.00 2.81
N LEU A 188 3.18 18.80 2.49
CA LEU A 188 2.75 18.17 1.24
C LEU A 188 3.29 18.86 -0.02
N SER A 189 3.39 20.20 -0.02
CA SER A 189 3.94 20.93 -1.19
C SER A 189 5.42 20.59 -1.41
N SER A 190 6.24 20.56 -0.35
CA SER A 190 7.64 20.16 -0.42
C SER A 190 7.79 18.68 -0.78
N PHE A 191 6.90 17.82 -0.27
CA PHE A 191 6.84 16.41 -0.64
C PHE A 191 6.67 16.24 -2.16
N LEU A 192 5.69 16.93 -2.74
CA LEU A 192 5.35 16.82 -4.16
C LEU A 192 6.47 17.32 -5.07
N GLU A 193 7.11 18.43 -4.70
CA GLU A 193 8.27 18.94 -5.43
C GLU A 193 9.36 17.88 -5.55
N ILE A 194 9.77 17.30 -4.42
CA ILE A 194 10.85 16.30 -4.36
C ILE A 194 10.44 15.00 -5.07
N TYR A 195 9.19 14.59 -4.92
CA TYR A 195 8.63 13.41 -5.55
C TYR A 195 8.64 13.54 -7.08
N TYR A 196 8.13 14.64 -7.63
CA TYR A 196 8.12 14.86 -9.08
C TYR A 196 9.53 15.01 -9.65
N GLN A 197 10.42 15.75 -8.99
CA GLN A 197 11.84 15.80 -9.38
C GLN A 197 12.49 14.40 -9.41
N THR A 198 12.12 13.52 -8.49
CA THR A 198 12.61 12.13 -8.44
C THR A 198 12.06 11.31 -9.61
N MET A 199 10.79 11.47 -9.96
CA MET A 199 10.18 10.82 -11.13
C MET A 199 10.82 11.29 -12.44
N ASP A 200 11.05 12.61 -12.58
CA ASP A 200 11.68 13.21 -13.75
C ASP A 200 13.10 12.65 -13.95
N ARG A 201 13.91 12.67 -12.88
CA ARG A 201 15.29 12.15 -12.89
C ARG A 201 15.34 10.67 -13.29
N ASN A 202 14.37 9.87 -12.85
CA ASN A 202 14.30 8.44 -13.15
C ASN A 202 13.63 8.14 -14.51
N LYS A 203 13.16 9.16 -15.24
CA LYS A 203 12.35 9.00 -16.47
C LYS A 203 11.18 8.04 -16.25
N ALA A 204 10.50 8.19 -15.12
CA ALA A 204 9.40 7.32 -14.75
C ALA A 204 8.27 7.38 -15.80
N LYS A 205 7.51 6.30 -15.95
CA LYS A 205 6.30 6.30 -16.78
C LYS A 205 5.26 7.24 -16.17
N LEU A 206 4.37 7.79 -17.01
CA LEU A 206 3.31 8.72 -16.59
C LEU A 206 2.40 8.17 -15.48
N GLU A 207 2.17 6.85 -15.45
CA GLU A 207 1.40 6.17 -14.40
C GLU A 207 1.99 6.33 -12.98
N TYR A 208 3.27 6.69 -12.87
CA TYR A 208 3.95 6.94 -11.60
C TYR A 208 3.96 8.43 -11.21
N TYR A 209 3.29 9.33 -11.94
CA TYR A 209 3.14 10.73 -11.54
C TYR A 209 1.77 10.91 -10.87
N PHE A 210 1.65 10.50 -9.60
CA PHE A 210 0.41 10.69 -8.86
C PHE A 210 0.10 12.18 -8.68
N PRO A 211 -1.11 12.65 -8.97
CA PRO A 211 -1.46 14.07 -8.85
C PRO A 211 -1.59 14.49 -7.38
N ARG A 212 -1.48 15.79 -7.08
CA ARG A 212 -1.71 16.33 -5.73
C ARG A 212 -3.01 15.83 -5.08
N SER A 213 -4.08 15.68 -5.86
CA SER A 213 -5.37 15.18 -5.37
C SER A 213 -5.29 13.77 -4.81
N PHE A 214 -4.42 12.90 -5.33
CA PHE A 214 -4.19 11.56 -4.76
C PHE A 214 -3.71 11.65 -3.32
N PHE A 215 -2.73 12.50 -3.05
CA PHE A 215 -2.18 12.68 -1.70
C PHE A 215 -3.15 13.38 -0.77
N GLN A 216 -3.96 14.31 -1.28
CA GLN A 216 -5.03 14.93 -0.50
C GLN A 216 -6.09 13.90 -0.09
N GLU A 217 -6.49 13.00 -0.99
CA GLU A 217 -7.42 11.92 -0.66
C GLU A 217 -6.85 10.94 0.38
N VAL A 218 -5.54 10.67 0.36
CA VAL A 218 -4.85 9.92 1.42
C VAL A 218 -4.98 10.66 2.75
N ILE A 219 -4.70 11.96 2.78
CA ILE A 219 -4.77 12.76 4.01
C ILE A 219 -6.18 12.78 4.59
N ASP A 220 -7.18 13.00 3.73
CA ASP A 220 -8.55 13.24 4.15
C ASP A 220 -9.30 11.93 4.50
N ASN A 221 -8.97 10.81 3.85
CA ASN A 221 -9.77 9.56 3.95
C ASN A 221 -9.02 8.36 4.53
N LEU A 222 -7.72 8.48 4.83
CA LEU A 222 -6.94 7.41 5.47
C LEU A 222 -6.30 7.87 6.79
N PRO A 223 -7.01 8.60 7.67
CA PRO A 223 -6.42 9.09 8.92
C PRO A 223 -5.89 7.92 9.75
N GLY A 224 -4.62 8.02 10.18
CA GLY A 224 -3.93 6.98 10.94
C GLY A 224 -3.28 5.87 10.10
N GLN A 225 -3.56 5.81 8.79
CA GLN A 225 -3.04 4.76 7.89
C GLN A 225 -1.91 5.26 6.98
N TYR A 226 -1.42 6.46 7.23
CA TYR A 226 -0.25 7.03 6.59
C TYR A 226 0.54 7.89 7.57
N VAL A 227 1.82 8.11 7.27
CA VAL A 227 2.68 9.14 7.88
C VAL A 227 3.65 9.63 6.81
N PHE A 228 3.87 10.94 6.73
CA PHE A 228 4.96 11.50 5.95
C PHE A 228 6.20 11.66 6.83
N PHE A 229 7.36 11.32 6.28
CA PHE A 229 8.65 11.57 6.89
C PHE A 229 9.43 12.52 6.01
N HIS A 230 10.16 13.43 6.65
CA HIS A 230 11.01 14.39 5.99
C HIS A 230 12.37 14.47 6.69
N ILE A 231 13.44 14.65 5.91
CA ILE A 231 14.73 15.10 6.43
C ILE A 231 14.93 16.55 6.06
N SER A 232 15.19 17.37 7.07
CA SER A 232 15.37 18.81 6.94
C SER A 232 16.81 19.24 7.21
N ASP A 233 17.23 20.30 6.54
CA ASP A 233 18.40 21.13 6.85
C ASP A 233 17.91 22.58 7.05
N GLY A 234 17.85 23.03 8.30
CA GLY A 234 17.12 24.26 8.63
C GLY A 234 15.64 24.17 8.22
N ASP A 235 15.21 25.11 7.37
CA ASP A 235 13.84 25.20 6.84
C ASP A 235 13.64 24.42 5.53
N GLU A 236 14.72 23.83 4.98
CA GLU A 236 14.66 23.14 3.69
C GLU A 236 14.48 21.62 3.85
N ILE A 237 13.41 21.08 3.27
CA ILE A 237 13.24 19.64 3.13
C ILE A 237 14.12 19.10 2.00
N LEU A 238 14.94 18.10 2.31
CA LEU A 238 15.91 17.48 1.38
C LEU A 238 15.49 16.10 0.90
N SER A 239 14.83 15.33 1.75
CA SER A 239 14.39 13.95 1.47
C SER A 239 13.06 13.71 2.12
N THR A 240 12.21 12.90 1.49
CA THR A 240 10.85 12.67 1.95
C THR A 240 10.33 11.30 1.58
N GLU A 241 9.43 10.77 2.39
CA GLU A 241 8.73 9.52 2.14
C GLU A 241 7.34 9.52 2.78
N LEU A 242 6.34 9.18 1.99
CA LEU A 242 5.04 8.70 2.43
C LEU A 242 5.19 7.23 2.81
N VAL A 243 4.84 6.90 4.04
CA VAL A 243 4.79 5.54 4.57
C VAL A 243 3.32 5.18 4.81
N LEU A 244 2.86 4.05 4.29
CA LEU A 244 1.53 3.52 4.59
C LEU A 244 1.58 2.62 5.83
N LEU A 245 0.50 2.59 6.60
CA LEU A 245 0.43 1.89 7.88
C LEU A 245 -0.77 0.95 7.96
N SER A 246 -0.46 -0.28 8.35
CA SER A 246 -1.41 -1.24 8.90
C SER A 246 -1.24 -1.31 10.42
N ALA A 247 -1.97 -2.18 11.12
CA ALA A 247 -1.86 -2.27 12.59
C ALA A 247 -0.46 -2.66 13.06
N HIS A 248 0.21 -3.54 12.30
CA HIS A 248 1.50 -4.12 12.67
C HIS A 248 2.61 -3.87 11.66
N ARG A 249 2.32 -3.20 10.54
CA ARG A 249 3.26 -3.08 9.42
C ARG A 249 3.32 -1.64 8.92
N ALA A 250 4.52 -1.22 8.54
CA ALA A 250 4.77 -0.03 7.77
C ALA A 250 5.24 -0.41 6.37
N TYR A 251 4.87 0.40 5.37
CA TYR A 251 5.26 0.22 3.99
C TYR A 251 5.91 1.50 3.48
N SER A 252 7.20 1.45 3.20
CA SER A 252 7.89 2.44 2.39
C SER A 252 7.17 2.54 1.05
N TYR A 253 6.55 3.67 0.75
CA TYR A 253 5.61 3.75 -0.36
C TYR A 253 6.07 4.68 -1.49
N LEU A 254 6.00 5.99 -1.27
CA LEU A 254 6.36 6.98 -2.28
C LEU A 254 7.25 8.03 -1.66
N GLY A 255 8.34 8.38 -2.34
CA GLY A 255 9.28 9.33 -1.78
C GLY A 255 10.30 9.79 -2.79
N GLY A 256 11.23 10.60 -2.32
CA GLY A 256 12.25 11.17 -3.16
C GLY A 256 13.32 11.88 -2.35
N THR A 257 14.34 12.32 -3.05
CA THR A 257 15.43 13.09 -2.46
C THR A 257 15.98 14.05 -3.51
N LYS A 258 16.22 15.30 -3.09
CA LYS A 258 16.87 16.34 -3.89
C LYS A 258 18.27 15.89 -4.31
N ALA A 259 18.60 15.96 -5.59
CA ALA A 259 19.83 15.38 -6.11
C ALA A 259 21.09 16.06 -5.55
N GLU A 260 21.03 17.37 -5.40
CA GLU A 260 22.01 18.25 -4.78
C GLU A 260 22.33 17.87 -3.33
N SER A 261 21.37 17.24 -2.63
CA SER A 261 21.53 16.83 -1.23
C SER A 261 22.14 15.42 -1.05
N PHE A 262 22.32 14.65 -2.12
CA PHE A 262 22.90 13.29 -2.04
C PHE A 262 24.24 13.19 -1.29
N PRO A 263 25.16 14.18 -1.39
CA PRO A 263 26.39 14.16 -0.60
C PRO A 263 26.16 14.18 0.91
N LEU A 264 25.05 14.76 1.38
CA LEU A 264 24.68 14.87 2.79
C LEU A 264 24.02 13.60 3.35
N ARG A 265 23.64 12.65 2.48
CA ARG A 265 23.01 11.36 2.84
C ARG A 265 21.66 11.45 3.56
N PRO A 266 20.73 12.35 3.16
CA PRO A 266 19.45 12.48 3.86
C PRO A 266 18.59 11.22 3.73
N ASN A 267 18.58 10.51 2.60
CA ASN A 267 17.79 9.29 2.45
C ASN A 267 18.23 8.14 3.38
N ASP A 268 19.55 7.99 3.65
CA ASP A 268 20.04 7.00 4.60
C ASP A 268 19.52 7.32 6.01
N LEU A 269 19.52 8.60 6.40
CA LEU A 269 18.94 9.06 7.67
C LEU A 269 17.42 8.85 7.69
N LEU A 270 16.71 9.20 6.61
CA LEU A 270 15.26 9.02 6.49
C LEU A 270 14.84 7.58 6.80
N LYS A 271 15.47 6.60 6.14
CA LYS A 271 15.17 5.18 6.36
C LYS A 271 15.48 4.74 7.78
N HIS A 272 16.59 5.22 8.34
CA HIS A 272 16.92 4.93 9.74
C HIS A 272 15.87 5.47 10.71
N GLU A 273 15.43 6.72 10.52
CA GLU A 273 14.45 7.36 11.41
C GLU A 273 13.06 6.70 11.27
N ILE A 274 12.67 6.23 10.07
CA ILE A 274 11.45 5.43 9.90
C ILE A 274 11.53 4.10 10.66
N ILE A 275 12.69 3.42 10.62
CA ILE A 275 12.92 2.16 11.36
C ILE A 275 12.81 2.41 12.88
N VAL A 276 13.50 3.45 13.38
CA VAL A 276 13.46 3.81 14.81
C VAL A 276 12.04 4.17 15.24
N TRP A 277 11.35 5.00 14.45
CA TRP A 277 9.97 5.38 14.70
C TRP A 277 9.02 4.17 14.72
N GLY A 278 9.12 3.29 13.73
CA GLY A 278 8.25 2.11 13.61
C GLY A 278 8.44 1.15 14.77
N LYS A 279 9.70 0.95 15.20
CA LYS A 279 10.02 0.18 16.40
C LYS A 279 9.40 0.80 17.66
N ASN A 280 9.59 2.10 17.86
CA ASN A 280 9.06 2.80 19.04
C ASN A 280 7.53 2.79 19.10
N ARG A 281 6.86 2.72 17.93
CA ARG A 281 5.41 2.56 17.81
C ARG A 281 4.92 1.12 18.04
N GLY A 282 5.83 0.15 18.15
CA GLY A 282 5.48 -1.26 18.33
C GLY A 282 5.03 -1.96 17.05
N LEU A 283 5.41 -1.45 15.87
CA LEU A 283 5.20 -2.17 14.62
C LEU A 283 6.08 -3.42 14.59
N ARG A 284 5.59 -4.48 13.94
CA ARG A 284 6.31 -5.75 13.79
C ARG A 284 7.30 -5.68 12.63
N GLN A 285 6.91 -5.06 11.52
CA GLN A 285 7.67 -5.09 10.25
C GLN A 285 7.63 -3.75 9.51
N LEU A 286 8.74 -3.42 8.82
CA LEU A 286 8.81 -2.38 7.80
C LEU A 286 9.18 -3.02 6.46
N VAL A 287 8.30 -2.86 5.47
CA VAL A 287 8.55 -3.29 4.09
C VAL A 287 9.19 -2.14 3.32
N LEU A 288 10.37 -2.37 2.76
CA LEU A 288 11.16 -1.35 2.06
C LEU A 288 10.95 -1.36 0.53
N GLY A 289 10.24 -2.38 0.02
CA GLY A 289 10.13 -2.69 -1.41
C GLY A 289 11.18 -3.69 -1.89
#